data_AF-A0A097PMK6-F1
#
_entry.id   AF-A0A097PMK6-F1
#
_cell.length_a   1.000
_cell.length_b   1.000
_cell.length_c   1.000
_cell.angle_alpha   90.00
_cell.angle_beta   90.00
_cell.angle_gamma   90.00
#
_symmetry.space_group_name_H-M   'P 1'
#
loop_
_entity.id
_entity.type
_entity.pdbx_description
1 polymer ?
#
loop_
_entity_poly.entity_id
_entity_poly.type
_entity_poly.pdbx_seq_one_letter_code
_entity_poly.pdbx_strand_id
1 'polypeptide(L)'
;FYQVLGAETHLLGDGIRRAYEARVSKPPQYGYSQDALIGRRQILQAAYDTLSDPRSRGEYNRGLVEDTITLYVPWDKVPGALCVLQEAGETELVLRVGKSLLLERLPKSIKQDVVLAMVLAYVDVSRDAMAQSPPDFVSCCEVLERGLKLLQEEGASNLAPDLLAQIDETLEEITPRCVLELLALPLDPKKREEGLFGVRNILWAVGKGGAAAIGGGFTREAFMNEAYIRMTVAEQVDLFAARPSNLPAEDFEVYGFALALVAQAFIAKKPHLISTGDSLFQQLQQTLLEIPFALERGLCSLLLGKVDECQMWLGIDSENSPNRDPAIMEFIMDNNLPGLCKLLETWLVFPRSRDARDINFRLGDYYDDPMVLKYLERLESPLAAAAAIVKIGAVKSSVLHALRKVFPSVMKIVSAGMMVGLLTVVGIKFLPPKMDAKLAETIVHKWQNVKSRALGPDHSLEELPEILEGRMLKIWTDRAVEIAQHGWCWEYNLLGVTIDSVTVSLDGCRAMVEATIEEVSPEHNDSTYSTRYEMSGWKITEGA
;
A
#
# COMPACT_ATOMS: atom_id res chain seq x y z
N PHE A 1 -24.93 -6.75 34.85
CA PHE A 1 -24.01 -7.41 35.80
C PHE A 1 -23.24 -8.57 35.18
N TYR A 2 -23.88 -9.48 34.44
CA TYR A 2 -23.17 -10.55 33.71
C TYR A 2 -22.03 -10.03 32.83
N GLN A 3 -22.32 -9.10 31.91
CA GLN A 3 -21.31 -8.49 31.02
C GLN A 3 -20.18 -7.80 31.79
N VAL A 4 -20.53 -7.02 32.83
CA VAL A 4 -19.57 -6.32 33.71
C VAL A 4 -18.58 -7.29 34.37
N LEU A 5 -19.03 -8.48 34.79
CA LEU A 5 -18.13 -9.51 35.31
C LEU A 5 -17.40 -10.29 34.20
N GLY A 6 -17.80 -10.15 32.93
CA GLY A 6 -17.36 -11.05 31.85
C GLY A 6 -17.90 -12.48 32.03
N ALA A 7 -19.09 -12.62 32.62
CA ALA A 7 -19.73 -13.88 32.93
C ALA A 7 -20.94 -14.12 32.02
N GLU A 8 -21.14 -15.36 31.58
CA GLU A 8 -22.35 -15.78 30.88
C GLU A 8 -23.49 -16.15 31.84
N THR A 9 -24.74 -16.04 31.37
CA THR A 9 -25.94 -16.31 32.17
C THR A 9 -26.03 -17.75 32.68
N HIS A 10 -25.37 -18.68 31.98
CA HIS A 10 -25.37 -20.11 32.31
C HIS A 10 -24.31 -20.51 33.37
N LEU A 11 -23.37 -19.62 33.73
CA LEU A 11 -22.29 -19.93 34.68
C LEU A 11 -22.83 -20.14 36.10
N LEU A 12 -22.40 -21.22 36.79
CA LEU A 12 -22.72 -21.48 38.19
C LEU A 12 -21.92 -20.57 39.15
N GLY A 13 -22.23 -20.61 40.45
CA GLY A 13 -21.64 -19.72 41.47
C GLY A 13 -20.10 -19.67 41.47
N ASP A 14 -19.43 -20.82 41.29
CA ASP A 14 -17.96 -20.87 41.19
C ASP A 14 -17.43 -20.23 39.90
N GLY A 15 -18.21 -20.26 38.81
CA GLY A 15 -17.89 -19.54 37.57
C GLY A 15 -17.99 -18.02 37.76
N ILE A 16 -19.05 -17.55 38.44
CA ILE A 16 -19.25 -16.13 38.78
C ILE A 16 -18.12 -15.63 39.69
N ARG A 17 -17.71 -16.42 40.68
CA ARG A 17 -16.58 -16.08 41.57
C ARG A 17 -15.28 -15.92 40.81
N ARG A 18 -14.94 -16.87 39.94
CA ARG A 18 -13.73 -16.79 39.10
C ARG A 18 -13.75 -15.58 38.17
N ALA A 19 -14.91 -15.27 37.58
CA ALA A 19 -15.07 -14.09 36.73
C ALA A 19 -14.86 -12.78 37.51
N TYR A 20 -15.44 -12.68 38.71
CA TYR A 20 -15.21 -11.56 39.63
C TYR A 20 -13.74 -11.42 40.04
N GLU A 21 -13.10 -12.49 40.51
CA GLU A 21 -11.69 -12.50 40.91
C GLU A 21 -10.79 -12.06 39.74
N ALA A 22 -11.06 -12.57 38.53
CA ALA A 22 -10.33 -12.17 37.33
C ALA A 22 -10.46 -10.66 37.05
N ARG A 23 -11.67 -10.10 37.12
CA ARG A 23 -11.91 -8.65 36.92
C ARG A 23 -11.27 -7.77 37.99
N VAL A 24 -11.27 -8.21 39.25
CA VAL A 24 -10.64 -7.47 40.35
C VAL A 24 -9.12 -7.52 40.25
N SER A 25 -8.55 -8.64 39.82
CA SER A 25 -7.10 -8.83 39.66
C SER A 25 -6.48 -7.97 38.55
N LYS A 26 -7.29 -7.45 37.62
CA LYS A 26 -6.87 -6.58 36.52
C LYS A 26 -7.35 -5.16 36.76
N PRO A 27 -6.56 -4.29 37.39
CA PRO A 27 -6.93 -2.88 37.53
C PRO A 27 -6.87 -2.17 36.16
N PRO A 28 -7.64 -1.08 35.97
CA PRO A 28 -7.50 -0.20 34.82
C PRO A 28 -6.06 0.30 34.71
N GLN A 29 -5.50 0.31 33.50
CA GLN A 29 -4.09 0.65 33.27
C GLN A 29 -3.81 2.15 33.30
N TYR A 30 -4.82 2.97 33.01
CA TYR A 30 -4.68 4.41 32.81
C TYR A 30 -5.14 5.19 34.04
N GLY A 31 -4.70 6.46 34.13
CA GLY A 31 -4.69 7.32 35.33
C GLY A 31 -6.03 7.74 35.95
N TYR A 32 -6.95 6.80 36.13
CA TYR A 32 -8.18 6.97 36.91
C TYR A 32 -7.87 7.41 38.34
N SER A 33 -8.75 8.23 38.91
CA SER A 33 -8.70 8.63 40.30
C SER A 33 -8.94 7.45 41.25
N GLN A 34 -8.45 7.56 42.49
CA GLN A 34 -8.70 6.53 43.52
C GLN A 34 -10.20 6.34 43.79
N ASP A 35 -10.98 7.43 43.75
CA ASP A 35 -12.43 7.38 43.95
C ASP A 35 -13.13 6.57 42.83
N ALA A 36 -12.71 6.77 41.57
CA ALA A 36 -13.20 5.98 40.45
C ALA A 36 -12.85 4.49 40.60
N LEU A 37 -11.64 4.17 41.04
CA LEU A 37 -11.20 2.78 41.27
C LEU A 37 -11.96 2.12 42.43
N ILE A 38 -12.27 2.87 43.50
CA ILE A 38 -13.13 2.40 44.59
C ILE A 38 -14.55 2.16 44.08
N GLY A 39 -15.11 3.11 43.33
CA GLY A 39 -16.44 2.99 42.71
C GLY A 39 -16.54 1.76 41.80
N ARG A 40 -15.53 1.55 40.92
CA ARG A 40 -15.39 0.35 40.08
C ARG A 40 -15.47 -0.92 40.91
N ARG A 41 -14.67 -1.02 41.97
CA ARG A 41 -14.63 -2.21 42.84
C ARG A 41 -15.97 -2.47 43.52
N GLN A 42 -16.63 -1.42 44.01
CA GLN A 42 -17.94 -1.55 44.65
C GLN A 42 -19.02 -2.05 43.68
N ILE A 43 -18.97 -1.62 42.42
CA ILE A 43 -19.91 -2.10 41.39
C ILE A 43 -19.64 -3.55 41.03
N LEU A 44 -18.37 -3.95 40.88
CA LEU A 44 -17.99 -5.34 40.66
C LEU A 44 -18.44 -6.24 41.82
N GLN A 45 -18.26 -5.78 43.07
CA GLN A 45 -18.72 -6.48 44.27
C GLN A 45 -20.24 -6.63 44.28
N ALA A 46 -20.99 -5.55 44.00
CA ALA A 46 -22.45 -5.60 43.92
C ALA A 46 -22.94 -6.59 42.85
N ALA A 47 -22.27 -6.63 41.69
CA ALA A 47 -22.55 -7.61 40.65
C ALA A 47 -22.28 -9.05 41.12
N TYR A 48 -21.16 -9.28 41.79
CA TYR A 48 -20.81 -10.59 42.35
C TYR A 48 -21.81 -11.05 43.41
N ASP A 49 -22.16 -10.19 44.38
CA ASP A 49 -23.08 -10.52 45.46
C ASP A 49 -24.47 -10.88 44.90
N THR A 50 -24.97 -10.09 43.94
CA THR A 50 -26.26 -10.33 43.28
C THR A 50 -26.27 -11.65 42.50
N LEU A 51 -25.19 -11.97 41.78
CA LEU A 51 -25.12 -13.14 40.90
C LEU A 51 -24.70 -14.43 41.62
N SER A 52 -24.13 -14.33 42.82
CA SER A 52 -23.71 -15.48 43.63
C SER A 52 -24.81 -15.99 44.55
N ASP A 53 -25.72 -15.11 45.01
CA ASP A 53 -26.90 -15.52 45.78
C ASP A 53 -28.01 -16.05 44.85
N PRO A 54 -28.47 -17.31 45.01
CA PRO A 54 -29.47 -17.91 44.11
C PRO A 54 -30.79 -17.14 44.04
N ARG A 55 -31.23 -16.54 45.15
CA ARG A 55 -32.48 -15.80 45.21
C ARG A 55 -32.36 -14.47 44.46
N SER A 56 -31.33 -13.68 44.79
CA SER A 56 -31.04 -12.38 44.17
C SER A 56 -30.76 -12.53 42.68
N ARG A 57 -30.03 -13.57 42.29
CA ARG A 57 -29.81 -13.93 40.89
C ARG A 57 -31.11 -14.28 40.17
N GLY A 58 -32.01 -15.02 40.81
CA GLY A 58 -33.33 -15.36 40.25
C GLY A 58 -34.18 -14.11 39.99
N GLU A 59 -34.21 -13.18 40.94
CA GLU A 59 -34.91 -11.89 40.79
C GLU A 59 -34.28 -11.03 39.69
N TYR A 60 -32.95 -10.94 39.67
CA TYR A 60 -32.19 -10.24 38.62
C TYR A 60 -32.47 -10.84 37.23
N ASN A 61 -32.41 -12.16 37.08
CA ASN A 61 -32.65 -12.83 35.80
C ASN A 61 -34.07 -12.62 35.29
N ARG A 62 -35.06 -12.65 36.18
CA ARG A 62 -36.45 -12.33 35.80
C ARG A 62 -36.57 -10.89 35.31
N GLY A 63 -36.00 -9.93 36.04
CA GLY A 63 -35.99 -8.53 35.60
C GLY A 63 -35.27 -8.32 34.27
N LEU A 64 -34.25 -9.11 33.97
CA LEU A 64 -33.50 -9.03 32.71
C LEU A 64 -34.35 -9.47 31.52
N VAL A 65 -35.18 -10.50 31.70
CA VAL A 65 -36.11 -10.98 30.65
C VAL A 65 -37.26 -9.99 30.44
N GLU A 66 -37.72 -9.36 31.52
CA GLU A 66 -38.83 -8.40 31.49
C GLU A 66 -38.41 -6.97 31.11
N ASP A 67 -37.11 -6.72 30.91
CA ASP A 67 -36.51 -5.39 30.66
C ASP A 67 -36.87 -4.35 31.74
N THR A 68 -36.96 -4.79 33.00
CA THR A 68 -37.36 -3.95 34.15
C THR A 68 -36.19 -3.58 35.07
N ILE A 69 -34.98 -4.04 34.76
CA ILE A 69 -33.81 -3.74 35.59
C ILE A 69 -33.41 -2.27 35.42
N THR A 70 -33.60 -1.50 36.48
CA THR A 70 -32.98 -0.19 36.65
C THR A 70 -32.06 -0.21 37.85
N LEU A 71 -30.77 0.07 37.65
CA LEU A 71 -29.80 0.20 38.72
C LEU A 71 -29.52 1.69 38.97
N TYR A 72 -29.79 2.15 40.19
CA TYR A 72 -29.39 3.49 40.59
C TYR A 72 -27.89 3.53 40.87
N VAL A 73 -27.17 4.43 40.19
CA VAL A 73 -25.75 4.68 40.41
C VAL A 73 -25.59 6.05 41.09
N PRO A 74 -25.14 6.09 42.35
CA PRO A 74 -24.80 7.34 43.03
C PRO A 74 -23.75 8.14 42.25
N TRP A 75 -23.83 9.48 42.30
CA TRP A 75 -22.95 10.38 41.56
C TRP A 75 -21.45 10.13 41.80
N ASP A 76 -21.06 9.79 43.03
CA ASP A 76 -19.69 9.44 43.41
C ASP A 76 -19.17 8.16 42.74
N LYS A 77 -20.07 7.29 42.26
CA LYS A 77 -19.73 6.02 41.61
C LYS A 77 -19.83 6.08 40.09
N VAL A 78 -20.33 7.17 39.52
CA VAL A 78 -20.51 7.32 38.07
C VAL A 78 -19.19 7.10 37.30
N PRO A 79 -18.03 7.66 37.70
CA PRO A 79 -16.75 7.34 37.07
C PRO A 79 -16.42 5.84 37.06
N GLY A 80 -16.61 5.18 38.20
CA GLY A 80 -16.41 3.73 38.34
C GLY A 80 -17.37 2.92 37.48
N ALA A 81 -18.62 3.39 37.33
CA ALA A 81 -19.63 2.78 36.47
C ALA A 81 -19.26 2.87 34.99
N LEU A 82 -18.83 4.04 34.52
CA LEU A 82 -18.37 4.21 33.15
C LEU A 82 -17.11 3.37 32.87
N CYS A 83 -16.21 3.27 33.83
CA CYS A 83 -15.03 2.41 33.73
C CYS A 83 -15.44 0.94 33.53
N VAL A 84 -16.33 0.37 34.35
CA VAL A 84 -16.76 -1.03 34.16
C VAL A 84 -17.55 -1.25 32.88
N LEU A 85 -18.31 -0.26 32.40
CA LEU A 85 -19.03 -0.33 31.13
C LEU A 85 -18.07 -0.34 29.95
N GLN A 86 -17.04 0.51 29.98
CA GLN A 86 -15.99 0.52 28.96
C GLN A 86 -15.26 -0.83 28.93
N GLU A 87 -14.84 -1.34 30.10
CA GLU A 87 -14.21 -2.66 30.18
C GLU A 87 -15.12 -3.85 29.79
N ALA A 88 -16.44 -3.63 29.75
CA ALA A 88 -17.43 -4.62 29.30
C ALA A 88 -17.69 -4.52 27.78
N GLY A 89 -17.11 -3.55 27.08
CA GLY A 89 -17.34 -3.31 25.65
C GLY A 89 -18.60 -2.50 25.33
N GLU A 90 -19.25 -1.89 26.32
CA GLU A 90 -20.45 -1.07 26.13
C GLU A 90 -20.09 0.35 25.65
N THR A 91 -19.33 0.44 24.55
CA THR A 91 -18.70 1.66 24.04
C THR A 91 -19.71 2.75 23.70
N GLU A 92 -20.80 2.40 23.00
CA GLU A 92 -21.83 3.35 22.61
C GLU A 92 -22.49 4.01 23.84
N LEU A 93 -22.78 3.20 24.88
CA LEU A 93 -23.39 3.69 26.11
C LEU A 93 -22.43 4.62 26.85
N VAL A 94 -21.16 4.25 26.97
CA VAL A 94 -20.13 5.09 27.61
C VAL A 94 -19.99 6.43 26.90
N LEU A 95 -19.93 6.43 25.57
CA LEU A 95 -19.82 7.67 24.78
C LEU A 95 -21.07 8.53 24.89
N ARG A 96 -22.26 7.93 24.88
CA ARG A 96 -23.54 8.64 25.00
C ARG A 96 -23.67 9.31 26.37
N VAL A 97 -23.50 8.54 27.44
CA VAL A 97 -23.60 9.02 28.82
C VAL A 97 -22.50 10.03 29.11
N GLY A 98 -21.27 9.75 28.68
CA GLY A 98 -20.13 10.66 28.85
C GLY A 98 -20.36 12.02 28.19
N LYS A 99 -20.90 12.06 26.96
CA LYS A 99 -21.28 13.33 26.31
C LYS A 99 -22.31 14.12 27.11
N SER A 100 -23.36 13.46 27.61
CA SER A 100 -24.35 14.12 28.46
C SER A 100 -23.74 14.65 29.76
N LEU A 101 -22.83 13.89 30.38
CA LEU A 101 -22.14 14.29 31.61
C LEU A 101 -21.21 15.49 31.41
N LEU A 102 -20.52 15.60 30.28
CA LEU A 102 -19.63 16.72 29.99
C LEU A 102 -20.38 18.05 29.74
N LEU A 103 -21.70 18.01 29.51
CA LEU A 103 -22.53 19.22 29.47
C LEU A 103 -22.86 19.75 30.88
N GLU A 104 -22.72 18.91 31.91
CA GLU A 104 -22.97 19.26 33.30
C GLU A 104 -21.73 19.87 33.97
N ARG A 105 -21.96 20.59 35.07
CA ARG A 105 -20.86 21.14 35.89
C ARG A 105 -20.30 20.07 36.84
N LEU A 106 -19.33 19.31 36.35
CA LEU A 106 -18.68 18.24 37.12
C LEU A 106 -17.46 18.72 37.92
N PRO A 107 -17.19 18.13 39.10
CA PRO A 107 -15.90 18.25 39.77
C PRO A 107 -14.75 17.79 38.85
N LYS A 108 -13.58 18.42 39.00
CA LYS A 108 -12.43 18.20 38.10
C LYS A 108 -12.01 16.73 38.01
N SER A 109 -11.94 16.01 39.13
CA SER A 109 -11.56 14.59 39.18
C SER A 109 -12.57 13.72 38.40
N ILE A 110 -13.86 13.90 38.68
CA ILE A 110 -14.95 13.19 38.00
C ILE A 110 -14.90 13.45 36.49
N LYS A 111 -14.70 14.71 36.08
CA LYS A 111 -14.58 15.07 34.66
C LYS A 111 -13.41 14.34 33.99
N GLN A 112 -12.24 14.30 34.63
CA GLN A 112 -11.06 13.60 34.11
C GLN A 112 -11.33 12.10 33.92
N ASP A 113 -11.97 11.44 34.88
CA ASP A 113 -12.28 10.02 34.79
C ASP A 113 -13.34 9.72 33.71
N VAL A 114 -14.34 10.59 33.55
CA VAL A 114 -15.34 10.50 32.46
C VAL A 114 -14.65 10.64 31.11
N VAL A 115 -13.78 11.64 30.93
CA VAL A 115 -12.99 11.82 29.71
C VAL A 115 -12.15 10.59 29.42
N LEU A 116 -11.45 10.04 30.42
CA LEU A 116 -10.62 8.85 30.25
C LEU A 116 -11.43 7.64 29.80
N ALA A 117 -12.61 7.39 30.41
CA ALA A 117 -13.49 6.31 29.98
C ALA A 117 -13.99 6.49 28.53
N MET A 118 -14.32 7.72 28.13
CA MET A 118 -14.73 8.01 26.76
C MET A 118 -13.60 7.82 25.74
N VAL A 119 -12.38 8.25 26.06
CA VAL A 119 -11.21 8.08 25.18
C VAL A 119 -10.90 6.60 24.98
N LEU A 120 -10.92 5.80 26.05
CA LEU A 120 -10.74 4.35 25.96
C LEU A 120 -11.85 3.69 25.14
N ALA A 121 -13.11 4.15 25.27
CA ALA A 121 -14.19 3.67 24.42
C ALA A 121 -13.97 4.02 22.94
N TYR A 122 -13.42 5.21 22.60
CA TYR A 122 -13.04 5.52 21.22
C TYR A 122 -11.92 4.61 20.71
N VAL A 123 -10.93 4.27 21.54
CA VAL A 123 -9.86 3.32 21.20
C VAL A 123 -10.42 1.91 20.95
N ASP A 124 -11.42 1.47 21.72
CA ASP A 124 -12.06 0.18 21.48
C ASP A 124 -12.83 0.18 20.15
N VAL A 125 -13.58 1.25 19.83
CA VAL A 125 -14.23 1.39 18.52
C VAL A 125 -13.22 1.42 17.37
N SER A 126 -12.04 2.02 17.58
CA SER A 126 -10.99 2.03 16.56
C SER A 126 -10.41 0.64 16.32
N ARG A 127 -10.25 -0.17 17.37
CA ARG A 127 -9.82 -1.57 17.27
C ARG A 127 -10.85 -2.41 16.52
N ASP A 128 -12.14 -2.20 16.78
CA ASP A 128 -13.21 -2.88 16.06
C ASP A 128 -13.20 -2.52 14.57
N ALA A 129 -12.98 -1.26 14.21
CA ALA A 129 -12.82 -0.82 12.82
C ALA A 129 -11.61 -1.47 12.13
N MET A 130 -10.49 -1.58 12.85
CA MET A 130 -9.27 -2.24 12.35
C MET A 130 -9.40 -3.76 12.22
N ALA A 131 -10.27 -4.39 13.01
CA ALA A 131 -10.53 -5.82 12.96
C ALA A 131 -11.43 -6.26 11.78
N GLN A 132 -12.03 -5.31 11.05
CA GLN A 132 -12.83 -5.60 9.86
C GLN A 132 -11.97 -6.15 8.71
N SER A 133 -12.62 -6.80 7.74
CA SER A 133 -11.96 -7.34 6.54
C SER A 133 -12.67 -6.86 5.27
N PRO A 134 -12.09 -5.91 4.51
CA PRO A 134 -10.84 -5.17 4.81
C PRO A 134 -11.00 -4.21 6.01
N PRO A 135 -9.89 -3.77 6.65
CA PRO A 135 -9.93 -2.78 7.71
C PRO A 135 -10.51 -1.44 7.23
N ASP A 136 -11.32 -0.79 8.08
CA ASP A 136 -11.86 0.55 7.82
C ASP A 136 -10.94 1.60 8.46
N PHE A 137 -9.98 2.11 7.68
CA PHE A 137 -8.98 3.07 8.17
C PHE A 137 -9.60 4.44 8.41
N VAL A 138 -10.59 4.83 7.60
CA VAL A 138 -11.27 6.13 7.73
C VAL A 138 -12.00 6.22 9.06
N SER A 139 -12.87 5.25 9.37
CA SER A 139 -13.58 5.23 10.64
C SER A 139 -12.60 5.14 11.82
N CYS A 140 -11.51 4.37 11.68
CA CYS A 140 -10.49 4.25 12.71
C CYS A 140 -9.82 5.61 13.03
N CYS A 141 -9.34 6.33 12.00
CA CYS A 141 -8.78 7.67 12.17
C CYS A 141 -9.80 8.63 12.80
N GLU A 142 -11.03 8.68 12.29
CA GLU A 142 -12.06 9.61 12.78
C GLU A 142 -12.38 9.41 14.27
N VAL A 143 -12.42 8.17 14.78
CA VAL A 143 -12.69 7.93 16.20
C VAL A 143 -11.48 8.23 17.07
N LEU A 144 -10.26 7.94 16.61
CA LEU A 144 -9.03 8.23 17.34
C LEU A 144 -8.77 9.74 17.43
N GLU A 145 -8.97 10.49 16.34
CA GLU A 145 -8.88 11.96 16.33
C GLU A 145 -9.88 12.59 17.29
N ARG A 146 -11.11 12.05 17.36
CA ARG A 146 -12.11 12.47 18.35
C ARG A 146 -11.66 12.20 19.79
N GLY A 147 -11.06 11.03 20.04
CA GLY A 147 -10.49 10.68 21.33
C GLY A 147 -9.33 11.61 21.72
N LEU A 148 -8.41 11.86 20.79
CA LEU A 148 -7.27 12.74 20.97
C LEU A 148 -7.71 14.17 21.29
N LYS A 149 -8.63 14.71 20.48
CA LYS A 149 -9.21 16.05 20.69
C LYS A 149 -9.88 16.16 22.06
N LEU A 150 -10.66 15.15 22.45
CA LEU A 150 -11.30 15.12 23.76
C LEU A 150 -10.28 15.12 24.91
N LEU A 151 -9.20 14.34 24.78
CA LEU A 151 -8.13 14.28 25.78
C LEU A 151 -7.36 15.61 25.88
N GLN A 152 -7.15 16.30 24.77
CA GLN A 152 -6.43 17.58 24.71
C GLN A 152 -7.27 18.77 25.20
N GLU A 153 -8.56 18.83 24.85
CA GLU A 153 -9.44 19.96 25.17
C GLU A 153 -10.08 19.85 26.56
N GLU A 154 -10.58 18.66 26.89
CA GLU A 154 -11.38 18.42 28.11
C GLU A 154 -10.59 17.69 29.20
N GLY A 155 -9.47 17.05 28.83
CA GLY A 155 -8.51 16.51 29.79
C GLY A 155 -7.78 17.63 30.52
N ALA A 156 -7.41 17.38 31.78
CA ALA A 156 -6.46 18.29 32.42
C ALA A 156 -5.08 18.14 31.77
N SER A 157 -4.24 19.17 31.93
CA SER A 157 -2.83 19.11 31.54
C SER A 157 -2.18 17.83 32.08
N ASN A 158 -1.79 16.92 31.20
CA ASN A 158 -1.17 15.61 31.47
C ASN A 158 -2.10 14.48 31.96
N LEU A 159 -3.39 14.49 31.61
CA LEU A 159 -4.23 13.30 31.80
C LEU A 159 -3.76 12.17 30.84
N ALA A 160 -3.32 11.04 31.41
CA ALA A 160 -2.92 9.83 30.68
C ALA A 160 -1.96 10.10 29.48
N PRO A 161 -0.74 10.64 29.74
CA PRO A 161 0.21 10.99 28.67
C PRO A 161 0.62 9.80 27.81
N ASP A 162 0.72 8.60 28.41
CA ASP A 162 1.05 7.38 27.68
C ASP A 162 -0.05 6.98 26.70
N LEU A 163 -1.33 7.22 27.05
CA LEU A 163 -2.46 6.96 26.16
C LEU A 163 -2.49 7.97 25.01
N LEU A 164 -2.21 9.24 25.29
CA LEU A 164 -2.10 10.28 24.27
C LEU A 164 -1.02 9.89 23.25
N ALA A 165 0.18 9.53 23.74
CA ALA A 165 1.28 9.09 22.89
C ALA A 165 0.94 7.85 22.06
N GLN A 166 0.24 6.86 22.65
CA GLN A 166 -0.23 5.67 21.93
C GLN A 166 -1.21 6.02 20.81
N ILE A 167 -2.15 6.93 21.06
CA ILE A 167 -3.12 7.38 20.04
C ILE A 167 -2.41 8.13 18.92
N ASP A 168 -1.50 9.06 19.26
CA ASP A 168 -0.72 9.82 18.28
C ASP A 168 0.14 8.89 17.41
N GLU A 169 0.89 7.95 18.01
CA GLU A 169 1.70 6.97 17.28
C GLU A 169 0.85 6.10 16.35
N THR A 170 -0.31 5.64 16.85
CA THR A 170 -1.25 4.86 16.03
C THR A 170 -1.76 5.68 14.85
N LEU A 171 -2.15 6.94 15.08
CA LEU A 171 -2.62 7.85 14.03
C LEU A 171 -1.52 8.10 13.00
N GLU A 172 -0.30 8.38 13.41
CA GLU A 172 0.84 8.54 12.51
C GLU A 172 1.05 7.31 11.62
N GLU A 173 0.90 6.10 12.18
CA GLU A 173 1.04 4.85 11.43
C GLU A 173 -0.07 4.62 10.39
N ILE A 174 -1.33 4.87 10.76
CA ILE A 174 -2.49 4.52 9.91
C ILE A 174 -2.91 5.64 8.95
N THR A 175 -2.56 6.90 9.22
CA THR A 175 -3.00 8.08 8.45
C THR A 175 -2.74 7.94 6.94
N PRO A 176 -1.57 7.44 6.48
CA PRO A 176 -1.35 7.24 5.04
C PRO A 176 -2.37 6.30 4.40
N ARG A 177 -2.77 5.22 5.07
CA ARG A 177 -3.79 4.29 4.55
C ARG A 177 -5.19 4.90 4.56
N CYS A 178 -5.53 5.65 5.62
CA CYS A 178 -6.77 6.41 5.69
C CYS A 178 -6.90 7.41 4.53
N VAL A 179 -5.85 8.19 4.27
CA VAL A 179 -5.83 9.14 3.15
C VAL A 179 -6.00 8.45 1.79
N LEU A 180 -5.34 7.31 1.58
CA LEU A 180 -5.52 6.52 0.36
C LEU A 180 -6.95 5.96 0.25
N GLU A 181 -7.56 5.56 1.36
CA GLU A 181 -8.95 5.09 1.38
C GLU A 181 -9.93 6.22 1.05
N LEU A 182 -9.75 7.42 1.62
CA LEU A 182 -10.52 8.62 1.26
C LEU A 182 -10.43 8.93 -0.25
N LEU A 183 -9.25 8.76 -0.85
CA LEU A 183 -9.08 8.89 -2.30
C LEU A 183 -9.71 7.75 -3.10
N ALA A 184 -9.95 6.58 -2.52
CA ALA A 184 -10.60 5.47 -3.21
C ALA A 184 -12.14 5.63 -3.23
N LEU A 185 -12.72 6.35 -2.26
CA LEU A 185 -14.16 6.59 -2.17
C LEU A 185 -14.76 7.22 -3.44
N PRO A 186 -16.08 7.11 -3.68
CA PRO A 186 -16.75 7.84 -4.76
C PRO A 186 -16.43 9.34 -4.71
N LEU A 187 -16.58 10.03 -5.84
CA LEU A 187 -16.19 11.45 -6.04
C LEU A 187 -17.14 12.43 -5.31
N ASP A 188 -17.33 12.25 -4.00
CA ASP A 188 -17.99 13.21 -3.11
C ASP A 188 -17.03 14.38 -2.85
N PRO A 189 -17.40 15.64 -3.15
CA PRO A 189 -16.50 16.78 -3.07
C PRO A 189 -15.84 16.94 -1.68
N LYS A 190 -16.60 16.75 -0.60
CA LYS A 190 -16.07 16.98 0.76
C LYS A 190 -15.00 15.97 1.14
N LYS A 191 -15.29 14.68 1.01
CA LYS A 191 -14.33 13.60 1.31
C LYS A 191 -13.15 13.62 0.35
N ARG A 192 -13.38 14.05 -0.90
CA ARG A 192 -12.32 14.17 -1.90
C ARG A 192 -11.32 15.25 -1.55
N GLU A 193 -11.79 16.43 -1.17
CA GLU A 193 -10.93 17.52 -0.70
C GLU A 193 -10.13 17.09 0.53
N GLU A 194 -10.75 16.36 1.45
CA GLU A 194 -10.09 15.82 2.64
C GLU A 194 -8.95 14.86 2.30
N GLY A 195 -9.19 13.87 1.41
CA GLY A 195 -8.15 12.96 0.96
C GLY A 195 -7.01 13.67 0.21
N LEU A 196 -7.33 14.62 -0.67
CA LEU A 196 -6.32 15.40 -1.41
C LEU A 196 -5.49 16.28 -0.47
N PHE A 197 -6.12 16.91 0.52
CA PHE A 197 -5.45 17.69 1.55
C PHE A 197 -4.56 16.79 2.42
N GLY A 198 -5.02 15.59 2.78
CA GLY A 198 -4.24 14.59 3.47
C GLY A 198 -2.96 14.20 2.73
N VAL A 199 -3.04 13.96 1.41
CA VAL A 199 -1.85 13.65 0.60
C VAL A 199 -0.84 14.79 0.63
N ARG A 200 -1.30 16.05 0.52
CA ARG A 200 -0.45 17.23 0.60
C ARG A 200 0.26 17.33 1.95
N ASN A 201 -0.47 17.14 3.03
CA ASN A 201 0.09 17.17 4.38
C ASN A 201 1.16 16.10 4.58
N ILE A 202 0.91 14.88 4.12
CA ILE A 202 1.88 13.78 4.22
C ILE A 202 3.13 14.09 3.39
N LEU A 203 2.97 14.46 2.12
CA LEU A 203 4.09 14.67 1.21
C LEU A 203 4.92 15.92 1.54
N TRP A 204 4.35 16.92 2.20
CA TRP A 204 5.04 18.17 2.50
C TRP A 204 5.26 18.40 3.99
N ALA A 205 5.01 17.40 4.82
CA ALA A 205 5.44 17.41 6.22
C ALA A 205 6.98 17.54 6.28
N VAL A 206 7.44 18.58 6.98
CA VAL A 206 8.87 18.86 7.17
C VAL A 206 9.29 18.38 8.56
N GLY A 207 10.17 17.38 8.61
CA GLY A 207 10.83 16.94 9.84
C GLY A 207 12.09 17.76 10.15
N LYS A 208 12.70 17.53 11.32
CA LYS A 208 13.92 18.25 11.78
C LYS A 208 15.15 18.10 10.88
N GLY A 209 15.09 17.31 9.81
CA GLY A 209 16.18 17.07 8.85
C GLY A 209 15.76 17.02 7.38
N GLY A 210 14.57 17.50 7.01
CA GLY A 210 14.06 17.44 5.62
C GLY A 210 12.66 16.83 5.52
N ALA A 211 12.39 16.06 4.47
CA ALA A 211 11.11 15.36 4.30
C ALA A 211 10.87 14.41 5.48
N ALA A 212 9.67 14.46 6.07
CA ALA A 212 9.29 13.55 7.15
C ALA A 212 9.15 12.11 6.62
N ALA A 213 9.48 11.14 7.48
CA ALA A 213 9.15 9.75 7.21
C ALA A 213 7.63 9.60 7.13
N ILE A 214 7.15 8.84 6.14
CA ILE A 214 5.72 8.53 6.01
C ILE A 214 5.42 7.31 6.88
N GLY A 215 4.40 7.41 7.73
CA GLY A 215 3.97 6.31 8.60
C GLY A 215 3.49 5.06 7.84
N GLY A 216 3.28 3.96 8.56
CA GLY A 216 2.68 2.74 7.99
C GLY A 216 3.58 1.95 7.02
N GLY A 217 4.89 2.22 7.05
CA GLY A 217 5.90 1.51 6.26
C GLY A 217 6.01 1.97 4.80
N PHE A 218 5.46 3.13 4.45
CA PHE A 218 5.54 3.66 3.10
C PHE A 218 6.87 4.38 2.84
N THR A 219 7.48 4.11 1.69
CA THR A 219 8.42 5.06 1.09
C THR A 219 7.64 6.22 0.46
N ARG A 220 8.30 7.37 0.28
CA ARG A 220 7.71 8.52 -0.40
C ARG A 220 7.17 8.16 -1.78
N GLU A 221 7.96 7.44 -2.55
CA GLU A 221 7.61 6.96 -3.88
C GLU A 221 6.42 5.98 -3.85
N ALA A 222 6.43 5.00 -2.93
CA ALA A 222 5.36 4.01 -2.82
C ALA A 222 4.02 4.68 -2.47
N PHE A 223 4.03 5.62 -1.51
CA PHE A 223 2.83 6.37 -1.14
C PHE A 223 2.31 7.22 -2.31
N MET A 224 3.20 7.95 -2.99
CA MET A 224 2.83 8.77 -4.14
C MET A 224 2.24 7.93 -5.27
N ASN A 225 2.83 6.77 -5.58
CA ASN A 225 2.32 5.84 -6.59
C ASN A 225 0.90 5.33 -6.25
N GLU A 226 0.67 4.93 -5.00
CA GLU A 226 -0.66 4.52 -4.54
C GLU A 226 -1.67 5.67 -4.60
N ALA A 227 -1.26 6.89 -4.22
CA ALA A 227 -2.13 8.06 -4.31
C ALA A 227 -2.52 8.36 -5.76
N TYR A 228 -1.54 8.36 -6.67
CA TYR A 228 -1.74 8.67 -8.10
C TYR A 228 -2.80 7.76 -8.71
N ILE A 229 -2.70 6.46 -8.45
CA ILE A 229 -3.65 5.44 -8.91
C ILE A 229 -5.12 5.78 -8.58
N ARG A 230 -5.34 6.49 -7.47
CA ARG A 230 -6.67 6.86 -6.97
C ARG A 230 -7.06 8.29 -7.30
N MET A 231 -6.14 9.11 -7.79
CA MET A 231 -6.32 10.48 -8.23
C MET A 231 -6.67 10.57 -9.71
N THR A 232 -7.40 11.60 -10.12
CA THR A 232 -7.56 11.98 -11.53
C THR A 232 -6.28 12.64 -12.03
N VAL A 233 -6.09 12.68 -13.35
CA VAL A 233 -4.92 13.36 -13.91
C VAL A 233 -4.88 14.84 -13.52
N ALA A 234 -6.04 15.51 -13.51
CA ALA A 234 -6.13 16.92 -13.09
C ALA A 234 -5.67 17.11 -11.63
N GLU A 235 -6.10 16.23 -10.73
CA GLU A 235 -5.67 16.28 -9.33
C GLU A 235 -4.17 16.00 -9.16
N GLN A 236 -3.57 15.12 -9.98
CA GLN A 236 -2.12 14.88 -9.95
C GLN A 236 -1.34 16.13 -10.38
N VAL A 237 -1.81 16.82 -11.43
CA VAL A 237 -1.23 18.09 -11.90
C VAL A 237 -1.36 19.16 -10.81
N ASP A 238 -2.53 19.29 -10.19
CA ASP A 238 -2.79 20.26 -9.13
C ASP A 238 -1.99 19.97 -7.84
N LEU A 239 -1.75 18.70 -7.53
CA LEU A 239 -0.89 18.31 -6.41
C LEU A 239 0.54 18.82 -6.62
N PHE A 240 1.12 18.58 -7.79
CA PHE A 240 2.48 19.03 -8.08
C PHE A 240 2.58 20.56 -8.15
N ALA A 241 1.57 21.22 -8.73
CA ALA A 241 1.50 22.68 -8.81
C ALA A 241 1.39 23.35 -7.43
N ALA A 242 0.75 22.67 -6.47
CA ALA A 242 0.63 23.15 -5.10
C ALA A 242 1.87 22.86 -4.23
N ARG A 243 2.92 22.23 -4.78
CA ARG A 243 4.17 21.98 -4.04
C ARG A 243 4.78 23.30 -3.52
N PRO A 244 5.15 23.37 -2.23
CA PRO A 244 5.90 24.51 -1.70
C PRO A 244 7.23 24.72 -2.43
N SER A 245 7.53 25.97 -2.82
CA SER A 245 8.74 26.31 -3.60
C SER A 245 10.07 26.03 -2.89
N ASN A 246 10.04 25.84 -1.57
CA ASN A 246 11.21 25.54 -0.74
C ASN A 246 11.56 24.05 -0.67
N LEU A 247 10.71 23.17 -1.20
CA LEU A 247 10.96 21.73 -1.23
C LEU A 247 11.44 21.32 -2.63
N PRO A 248 12.66 20.77 -2.77
CA PRO A 248 13.10 20.23 -4.05
C PRO A 248 12.23 19.04 -4.43
N ALA A 249 11.89 18.93 -5.72
CA ALA A 249 11.21 17.75 -6.24
C ALA A 249 12.24 16.64 -6.49
N GLU A 250 11.90 15.41 -6.14
CA GLU A 250 12.72 14.24 -6.47
C GLU A 250 12.46 13.83 -7.93
N ASP A 251 13.44 13.17 -8.56
CA ASP A 251 13.39 12.90 -10.00
C ASP A 251 12.17 12.06 -10.41
N PHE A 252 11.76 11.08 -9.60
CA PHE A 252 10.56 10.29 -9.87
C PHE A 252 9.28 11.14 -9.77
N GLU A 253 9.23 12.16 -8.91
CA GLU A 253 8.08 13.05 -8.80
C GLU A 253 7.96 13.91 -10.06
N VAL A 254 9.11 14.43 -10.54
CA VAL A 254 9.18 15.20 -11.79
C VAL A 254 8.76 14.35 -12.97
N TYR A 255 9.21 13.09 -13.03
CA TYR A 255 8.83 12.13 -14.07
C TYR A 255 7.33 11.84 -14.04
N GLY A 256 6.77 11.53 -12.86
CA GLY A 256 5.33 11.30 -12.69
C GLY A 256 4.49 12.50 -13.10
N PHE A 257 4.95 13.72 -12.78
CA PHE A 257 4.28 14.95 -13.19
C PHE A 257 4.35 15.22 -14.69
N ALA A 258 5.50 14.96 -15.32
CA ALA A 258 5.64 15.08 -16.77
C ALA A 258 4.63 14.16 -17.50
N LEU A 259 4.47 12.92 -17.03
CA LEU A 259 3.46 11.99 -17.54
C LEU A 259 2.02 12.49 -17.29
N ALA A 260 1.73 13.00 -16.09
CA ALA A 260 0.42 13.57 -15.77
C ALA A 260 0.10 14.78 -16.68
N LEU A 261 1.07 15.63 -17.00
CA LEU A 261 0.89 16.74 -17.94
C LEU A 261 0.54 16.27 -19.35
N VAL A 262 1.23 15.24 -19.86
CA VAL A 262 0.96 14.67 -21.18
C VAL A 262 -0.43 14.02 -21.22
N ALA A 263 -0.78 13.27 -20.18
CA ALA A 263 -2.11 12.69 -20.02
C ALA A 263 -3.20 13.76 -19.97
N GLN A 264 -2.96 14.84 -19.21
CA GLN A 264 -3.90 15.96 -19.07
C GLN A 264 -4.06 16.69 -20.39
N ALA A 265 -2.97 16.84 -21.15
CA ALA A 265 -3.00 17.42 -22.48
C ALA A 265 -3.93 16.65 -23.40
N PHE A 266 -3.89 15.32 -23.33
CA PHE A 266 -4.71 14.45 -24.15
C PHE A 266 -6.18 14.46 -23.71
N ILE A 267 -6.44 14.22 -22.42
CA ILE A 267 -7.79 14.10 -21.85
C ILE A 267 -8.53 15.44 -21.95
N ALA A 268 -7.87 16.53 -21.56
CA ALA A 268 -8.48 17.87 -21.54
C ALA A 268 -8.30 18.63 -22.87
N LYS A 269 -7.73 18.01 -23.91
CA LYS A 269 -7.46 18.64 -25.22
C LYS A 269 -6.64 19.94 -25.11
N LYS A 270 -5.62 19.91 -24.26
CA LYS A 270 -4.71 21.02 -23.92
C LYS A 270 -3.29 20.74 -24.43
N PRO A 271 -3.02 20.81 -25.74
CA PRO A 271 -1.75 20.38 -26.34
C PRO A 271 -0.51 21.13 -25.84
N HIS A 272 -0.67 22.37 -25.35
CA HIS A 272 0.42 23.16 -24.77
C HIS A 272 1.10 22.49 -23.56
N LEU A 273 0.37 21.62 -22.84
CA LEU A 273 0.92 20.88 -21.70
C LEU A 273 1.92 19.80 -22.14
N ILE A 274 1.86 19.32 -23.39
CA ILE A 274 2.83 18.34 -23.92
C ILE A 274 4.22 18.96 -23.98
N SER A 275 4.34 20.19 -24.45
CA SER A 275 5.63 20.90 -24.50
C SER A 275 6.20 21.13 -23.11
N THR A 276 5.35 21.39 -22.11
CA THR A 276 5.77 21.46 -20.71
C THR A 276 6.27 20.09 -20.21
N GLY A 277 5.54 19.01 -20.48
CA GLY A 277 5.97 17.65 -20.15
C GLY A 277 7.31 17.27 -20.80
N ASP A 278 7.49 17.52 -22.10
CA ASP A 278 8.76 17.27 -22.82
C ASP A 278 9.92 18.05 -22.21
N SER A 279 9.70 19.30 -21.82
CA SER A 279 10.74 20.10 -21.16
C SER A 279 11.21 19.50 -19.83
N LEU A 280 10.31 18.84 -19.09
CA LEU A 280 10.67 18.14 -17.84
C LEU A 280 11.43 16.85 -18.12
N PHE A 281 11.04 16.08 -19.14
CA PHE A 281 11.83 14.91 -19.58
C PHE A 281 13.24 15.32 -20.03
N GLN A 282 13.36 16.45 -20.73
CA GLN A 282 14.66 17.00 -21.11
C GLN A 282 15.51 17.39 -19.89
N GLN A 283 14.91 18.01 -18.86
CA GLN A 283 15.61 18.33 -17.61
C GLN A 283 16.09 17.06 -16.91
N LEU A 284 15.24 16.04 -16.79
CA LEU A 284 15.60 14.76 -16.20
C LEU A 284 16.72 14.06 -16.98
N GLN A 285 16.68 14.10 -18.31
CA GLN A 285 17.73 13.54 -19.17
C GLN A 285 19.10 14.19 -18.92
N GLN A 286 19.13 15.48 -18.59
CA GLN A 286 20.37 16.22 -18.29
C GLN A 286 20.92 15.87 -16.90
N THR A 287 20.03 15.62 -15.94
CA THR A 287 20.38 15.27 -14.56
C THR A 287 20.83 13.81 -14.43
N LEU A 288 20.10 12.88 -15.07
CA LEU A 288 20.25 11.44 -14.94
C LEU A 288 20.96 10.86 -16.16
N LEU A 289 22.25 11.21 -16.32
CA LEU A 289 23.12 10.93 -17.48
C LEU A 289 23.09 9.50 -18.07
N GLU A 290 22.48 8.54 -17.38
CA GLU A 290 22.38 7.13 -17.76
C GLU A 290 20.98 6.68 -18.22
N ILE A 291 19.92 7.50 -18.10
CA ILE A 291 18.54 7.11 -18.42
C ILE A 291 18.06 7.73 -19.75
N PRO A 292 17.75 6.90 -20.77
CA PRO A 292 17.23 7.40 -22.04
C PRO A 292 15.73 7.70 -21.95
N PHE A 293 15.34 8.97 -21.94
CA PHE A 293 13.94 9.43 -22.10
C PHE A 293 13.50 9.48 -23.58
N ALA A 294 14.17 8.74 -24.46
CA ALA A 294 13.96 8.81 -25.90
C ALA A 294 12.54 8.41 -26.31
N LEU A 295 11.95 7.42 -25.61
CA LEU A 295 10.57 7.00 -25.84
C LEU A 295 9.59 8.13 -25.52
N GLU A 296 9.63 8.68 -24.31
CA GLU A 296 8.72 9.73 -23.87
C GLU A 296 8.82 10.97 -24.75
N ARG A 297 10.03 11.41 -25.06
CA ARG A 297 10.27 12.57 -25.92
C ARG A 297 9.81 12.33 -27.36
N GLY A 298 10.07 11.15 -27.90
CA GLY A 298 9.57 10.75 -29.22
C GLY A 298 8.04 10.73 -29.29
N LEU A 299 7.37 10.22 -28.25
CA LEU A 299 5.91 10.19 -28.17
C LEU A 299 5.29 11.57 -27.94
N CYS A 300 5.94 12.46 -27.20
CA CYS A 300 5.58 13.87 -27.10
C CYS A 300 5.67 14.57 -28.48
N SER A 301 6.75 14.35 -29.23
CA SER A 301 6.89 14.86 -30.61
C SER A 301 5.77 14.32 -31.51
N LEU A 302 5.41 13.04 -31.39
CA LEU A 302 4.31 12.45 -32.14
C LEU A 302 2.98 13.15 -31.83
N LEU A 303 2.64 13.34 -30.55
CA LEU A 303 1.43 14.05 -30.13
C LEU A 303 1.37 15.49 -30.68
N LEU A 304 2.52 16.15 -30.82
CA LEU A 304 2.65 17.47 -31.43
C LEU A 304 2.67 17.44 -32.97
N GLY A 305 2.42 16.29 -33.59
CA GLY A 305 2.35 16.13 -35.06
C GLY A 305 3.72 16.04 -35.74
N LYS A 306 4.81 15.95 -34.98
CA LYS A 306 6.18 15.95 -35.49
C LYS A 306 6.70 14.52 -35.65
N VAL A 307 6.30 13.88 -36.75
CA VAL A 307 6.61 12.47 -37.04
C VAL A 307 8.12 12.26 -37.24
N ASP A 308 8.79 13.18 -37.93
CA ASP A 308 10.24 13.05 -38.21
C ASP A 308 11.06 13.14 -36.93
N GLU A 309 10.72 14.07 -36.02
CA GLU A 309 11.35 14.16 -34.70
C GLU A 309 11.07 12.90 -33.86
N CYS A 310 9.87 12.35 -33.92
CA CYS A 310 9.53 11.09 -33.24
C CYS A 310 10.40 9.93 -33.73
N GLN A 311 10.57 9.79 -35.05
CA GLN A 311 11.40 8.74 -35.65
C GLN A 311 12.87 8.89 -35.27
N MET A 312 13.38 10.13 -35.28
CA MET A 312 14.74 10.45 -34.85
C MET A 312 14.98 10.08 -33.38
N TRP A 313 14.06 10.47 -32.49
CA TRP A 313 14.16 10.14 -31.07
C TRP A 313 14.19 8.64 -30.82
N LEU A 314 13.32 7.88 -31.50
CA LEU A 314 13.21 6.44 -31.37
C LEU A 314 14.30 5.66 -32.16
N GLY A 315 15.18 6.34 -32.90
CA GLY A 315 16.23 5.70 -33.68
C GLY A 315 15.72 4.81 -34.83
N ILE A 316 14.53 5.12 -35.36
CA ILE A 316 13.91 4.39 -36.46
C ILE A 316 14.61 4.71 -37.78
N ASP A 317 15.07 5.96 -37.91
CA ASP A 317 15.75 6.52 -39.08
C ASP A 317 17.21 6.03 -39.25
N SER A 318 17.84 5.54 -38.17
CA SER A 318 19.24 5.11 -38.16
C SER A 318 19.44 3.77 -37.43
N GLU A 319 20.01 2.78 -38.13
CA GLU A 319 20.31 1.45 -37.56
C GLU A 319 21.35 1.48 -36.43
N ASN A 320 22.19 2.52 -36.40
CA ASN A 320 23.24 2.69 -35.39
C ASN A 320 22.86 3.67 -34.27
N SER A 321 21.58 4.04 -34.16
CA SER A 321 21.14 4.99 -33.13
C SER A 321 21.24 4.37 -31.73
N PRO A 322 21.81 5.08 -30.74
CA PRO A 322 21.88 4.60 -29.36
C PRO A 322 20.50 4.47 -28.69
N ASN A 323 19.48 5.13 -29.24
CA ASN A 323 18.11 5.11 -28.72
C ASN A 323 17.25 4.01 -29.35
N ARG A 324 17.80 3.22 -30.28
CA ARG A 324 17.06 2.19 -31.01
C ARG A 324 16.80 0.98 -30.11
N ASP A 325 15.58 0.86 -29.61
CA ASP A 325 15.15 -0.29 -28.80
C ASP A 325 14.60 -1.41 -29.71
N PRO A 326 15.18 -2.62 -29.70
CA PRO A 326 14.70 -3.76 -30.49
C PRO A 326 13.22 -4.12 -30.25
N ALA A 327 12.72 -3.97 -29.02
CA ALA A 327 11.34 -4.30 -28.68
C ALA A 327 10.35 -3.29 -29.28
N ILE A 328 10.73 -2.02 -29.35
CA ILE A 328 9.94 -0.98 -30.03
C ILE A 328 9.92 -1.24 -31.54
N MET A 329 11.05 -1.62 -32.13
CA MET A 329 11.15 -1.92 -33.55
C MET A 329 10.30 -3.14 -33.94
N GLU A 330 10.30 -4.19 -33.11
CA GLU A 330 9.43 -5.37 -33.29
C GLU A 330 7.94 -4.99 -33.18
N PHE A 331 7.58 -4.06 -32.30
CA PHE A 331 6.20 -3.64 -32.11
C PHE A 331 5.63 -2.86 -33.31
N ILE A 332 6.45 -2.07 -34.01
CA ILE A 332 5.98 -1.10 -35.02
C ILE A 332 5.70 -1.72 -36.42
N MET A 333 6.30 -2.88 -36.76
CA MET A 333 6.18 -3.70 -38.00
C MET A 333 5.44 -3.12 -39.24
N ASP A 334 6.14 -3.09 -40.39
CA ASP A 334 5.75 -2.81 -41.79
C ASP A 334 4.99 -1.50 -42.12
N ASN A 335 4.39 -0.82 -41.15
CA ASN A 335 3.75 0.49 -41.32
C ASN A 335 4.15 1.43 -40.18
N ASN A 336 5.27 2.15 -40.36
CA ASN A 336 5.90 3.00 -39.35
C ASN A 336 4.90 3.90 -38.60
N LEU A 337 4.00 4.58 -39.31
CA LEU A 337 3.07 5.53 -38.66
C LEU A 337 1.93 4.82 -37.89
N PRO A 338 1.15 3.87 -38.46
CA PRO A 338 0.19 3.08 -37.70
C PRO A 338 0.78 2.38 -36.47
N GLY A 339 2.00 1.84 -36.57
CA GLY A 339 2.70 1.23 -35.44
C GLY A 339 3.03 2.26 -34.35
N LEU A 340 3.55 3.43 -34.73
CA LEU A 340 3.80 4.54 -33.81
C LEU A 340 2.53 5.07 -33.13
N CYS A 341 1.43 5.22 -33.87
CA CYS A 341 0.16 5.60 -33.30
C CYS A 341 -0.32 4.55 -32.29
N LYS A 342 -0.14 3.26 -32.57
CA LYS A 342 -0.54 2.21 -31.64
C LYS A 342 0.35 2.16 -30.40
N LEU A 343 1.64 2.45 -30.56
CA LEU A 343 2.58 2.57 -29.45
C LEU A 343 2.17 3.73 -28.53
N LEU A 344 1.83 4.88 -29.11
CA LEU A 344 1.34 6.04 -28.39
C LEU A 344 0.03 5.76 -27.64
N GLU A 345 -0.96 5.14 -28.28
CA GLU A 345 -2.22 4.75 -27.61
C GLU A 345 -1.95 3.81 -26.43
N THR A 346 -0.98 2.91 -26.56
CA THR A 346 -0.60 1.97 -25.50
C THR A 346 0.13 2.68 -24.36
N TRP A 347 1.02 3.63 -24.69
CA TRP A 347 1.73 4.44 -23.70
C TRP A 347 0.81 5.42 -22.97
N LEU A 348 -0.22 5.97 -23.63
CA LEU A 348 -1.20 6.86 -22.99
C LEU A 348 -2.16 6.16 -22.02
N VAL A 349 -2.19 4.82 -22.00
CA VAL A 349 -2.87 4.03 -20.94
C VAL A 349 -2.02 4.01 -19.65
N PHE A 350 -0.74 4.43 -19.71
CA PHE A 350 0.19 4.45 -18.59
C PHE A 350 -0.13 5.42 -17.44
N PRO A 351 -0.74 6.61 -17.63
CA PRO A 351 -1.05 7.51 -16.53
C PRO A 351 -1.91 6.75 -15.53
N ARG A 352 -1.28 6.39 -14.41
CA ARG A 352 -1.85 5.60 -13.34
C ARG A 352 -2.86 6.48 -12.62
N SER A 353 -3.95 6.86 -13.28
CA SER A 353 -4.97 7.75 -12.75
C SER A 353 -6.33 7.05 -12.81
N ARG A 354 -7.20 7.46 -11.89
CA ARG A 354 -8.53 6.89 -11.75
C ARG A 354 -9.37 7.07 -13.02
N ASP A 355 -9.25 8.23 -13.67
CA ASP A 355 -9.99 8.61 -14.87
C ASP A 355 -9.42 8.02 -16.17
N ALA A 356 -8.14 7.61 -16.20
CA ALA A 356 -7.53 6.99 -17.39
C ALA A 356 -7.82 5.48 -17.51
N ARG A 357 -8.24 4.80 -16.43
CA ARG A 357 -8.41 3.34 -16.38
C ARG A 357 -9.45 2.76 -17.34
N ASP A 358 -10.54 3.50 -17.57
CA ASP A 358 -11.66 3.06 -18.40
C ASP A 358 -11.69 3.72 -19.78
N ILE A 359 -10.69 4.57 -20.09
CA ILE A 359 -10.61 5.28 -21.36
C ILE A 359 -9.86 4.42 -22.37
N ASN A 360 -10.55 4.05 -23.45
CA ASN A 360 -9.87 3.53 -24.63
C ASN A 360 -9.31 4.71 -25.43
N PHE A 361 -8.03 5.01 -25.24
CA PHE A 361 -7.36 6.11 -25.92
C PHE A 361 -7.36 5.87 -27.43
N ARG A 362 -8.08 6.73 -28.15
CA ARG A 362 -8.07 6.77 -29.61
C ARG A 362 -7.43 8.06 -30.05
N LEU A 363 -6.35 7.93 -30.81
CA LEU A 363 -5.58 9.08 -31.24
C LEU A 363 -6.38 10.00 -32.19
N GLY A 364 -7.31 9.42 -32.96
CA GLY A 364 -8.26 10.18 -33.79
C GLY A 364 -9.06 11.20 -33.00
N ASP A 365 -9.63 10.82 -31.85
CA ASP A 365 -10.43 11.72 -30.99
C ASP A 365 -9.63 12.92 -30.47
N TYR A 366 -8.29 12.82 -30.44
CA TYR A 366 -7.41 13.92 -30.06
C TYR A 366 -7.13 14.87 -31.22
N TYR A 367 -6.76 14.34 -32.39
CA TYR A 367 -6.49 15.18 -33.56
C TYR A 367 -7.75 15.72 -34.24
N ASP A 368 -8.91 15.13 -34.03
CA ASP A 368 -10.19 15.64 -34.54
C ASP A 368 -10.70 16.84 -33.71
N ASP A 369 -10.09 17.13 -32.55
CA ASP A 369 -10.50 18.25 -31.70
C ASP A 369 -10.07 19.61 -32.31
N PRO A 370 -10.99 20.58 -32.48
CA PRO A 370 -10.67 21.88 -33.09
C PRO A 370 -9.63 22.71 -32.33
N MET A 371 -9.56 22.58 -31.00
CA MET A 371 -8.58 23.32 -30.19
C MET A 371 -7.18 22.74 -30.36
N VAL A 372 -7.09 21.42 -30.48
CA VAL A 372 -5.83 20.72 -30.79
C VAL A 372 -5.34 21.12 -32.18
N LEU A 373 -6.18 20.99 -33.21
CA LEU A 373 -5.82 21.37 -34.58
C LEU A 373 -5.32 22.80 -34.68
N LYS A 374 -6.07 23.75 -34.12
CA LYS A 374 -5.70 25.18 -34.13
C LYS A 374 -4.37 25.46 -33.43
N TYR A 375 -4.03 24.69 -32.40
CA TYR A 375 -2.74 24.82 -31.74
C TYR A 375 -1.60 24.26 -32.59
N LEU A 376 -1.78 23.07 -33.17
CA LEU A 376 -0.79 22.43 -34.05
C LEU A 376 -0.52 23.27 -35.31
N GLU A 377 -1.55 23.88 -35.90
CA GLU A 377 -1.42 24.80 -37.04
C GLU A 377 -0.51 26.01 -36.74
N ARG A 378 -0.40 26.43 -35.48
CA ARG A 378 0.42 27.58 -35.05
C ARG A 378 1.89 27.24 -34.83
N LEU A 379 2.26 25.96 -34.74
CA LEU A 379 3.63 25.52 -34.43
C LEU A 379 4.56 25.43 -35.66
N GLU A 380 4.10 25.85 -36.85
CA GLU A 380 4.87 25.91 -38.10
C GLU A 380 5.65 24.60 -38.48
N SER A 381 4.95 23.48 -38.71
CA SER A 381 5.12 22.53 -39.86
C SER A 381 4.18 21.30 -39.75
N PRO A 382 3.99 20.50 -40.84
CA PRO A 382 2.92 20.64 -41.82
C PRO A 382 1.69 19.77 -41.52
N LEU A 383 0.52 20.28 -41.93
CA LEU A 383 -0.80 19.62 -41.99
C LEU A 383 -0.80 18.18 -42.53
N ALA A 384 0.26 17.73 -43.21
CA ALA A 384 0.39 16.39 -43.78
C ALA A 384 0.35 15.27 -42.71
N ALA A 385 0.95 15.47 -41.53
CA ALA A 385 0.96 14.47 -40.46
C ALA A 385 -0.41 14.36 -39.77
N ALA A 386 -1.02 15.50 -39.39
CA ALA A 386 -2.36 15.52 -38.82
C ALA A 386 -3.41 14.97 -39.82
N ALA A 387 -3.34 15.35 -41.10
CA ALA A 387 -4.23 14.82 -42.14
C ALA A 387 -4.00 13.33 -42.47
N ALA A 388 -2.76 12.82 -42.31
CA ALA A 388 -2.47 11.39 -42.46
C ALA A 388 -3.00 10.57 -41.27
N ILE A 389 -2.85 11.07 -40.04
CA ILE A 389 -3.35 10.40 -38.82
C ILE A 389 -4.89 10.36 -38.81
N VAL A 390 -5.57 11.44 -39.22
CA VAL A 390 -7.03 11.50 -39.39
C VAL A 390 -7.52 10.50 -40.45
N LYS A 391 -6.77 10.31 -41.55
CA LYS A 391 -7.11 9.32 -42.59
C LYS A 391 -6.93 7.86 -42.14
N ILE A 392 -6.01 7.58 -41.21
CA ILE A 392 -5.75 6.21 -40.70
C ILE A 392 -6.86 5.74 -39.75
N GLY A 393 -7.53 6.66 -39.05
CA GLY A 393 -8.73 6.36 -38.23
C GLY A 393 -9.90 5.72 -39.00
N ALA A 394 -9.85 5.72 -40.34
CA ALA A 394 -10.86 5.12 -41.22
C ALA A 394 -10.62 3.63 -41.57
N VAL A 395 -9.52 2.98 -41.15
CA VAL A 395 -9.26 1.57 -41.48
C VAL A 395 -10.05 0.64 -40.54
N LYS A 396 -11.34 0.48 -40.83
CA LYS A 396 -12.16 -0.57 -40.23
C LYS A 396 -11.80 -1.95 -40.80
N SER A 397 -11.79 -2.94 -39.91
CA SER A 397 -12.19 -4.34 -40.11
C SER A 397 -11.23 -5.40 -40.69
N SER A 398 -10.07 -5.06 -41.27
CA SER A 398 -9.15 -6.11 -41.79
C SER A 398 -8.21 -6.70 -40.71
N VAL A 399 -7.79 -5.89 -39.72
CA VAL A 399 -6.84 -6.29 -38.66
C VAL A 399 -7.50 -7.20 -37.59
N LEU A 400 -8.81 -7.12 -37.43
CA LEU A 400 -9.60 -8.02 -36.55
C LEU A 400 -9.53 -9.49 -37.02
N HIS A 401 -9.32 -9.73 -38.31
CA HIS A 401 -9.18 -11.09 -38.86
C HIS A 401 -7.77 -11.66 -38.64
N ALA A 402 -6.74 -10.81 -38.54
CA ALA A 402 -5.38 -11.19 -38.17
C ALA A 402 -5.26 -11.48 -36.66
N LEU A 403 -5.90 -10.67 -35.81
CA LEU A 403 -6.02 -10.90 -34.36
C LEU A 403 -6.73 -12.24 -34.02
N ARG A 404 -7.70 -12.68 -34.83
CA ARG A 404 -8.39 -13.97 -34.68
C ARG A 404 -7.49 -15.20 -34.87
N LYS A 405 -6.38 -15.05 -35.59
CA LYS A 405 -5.42 -16.14 -35.85
C LYS A 405 -4.32 -16.23 -34.78
N VAL A 406 -4.02 -15.12 -34.10
CA VAL A 406 -2.97 -15.05 -33.07
C VAL A 406 -3.50 -15.41 -31.68
N PHE A 407 -4.81 -15.23 -31.41
CA PHE A 407 -5.41 -15.59 -30.11
C PHE A 407 -6.74 -16.36 -30.26
N PRO A 408 -6.72 -17.70 -30.44
CA PRO A 408 -7.94 -18.51 -30.54
C PRO A 408 -8.72 -18.62 -29.22
N SER A 409 -8.09 -18.36 -28.07
CA SER A 409 -8.65 -18.73 -26.75
C SER A 409 -8.91 -17.57 -25.79
N VAL A 410 -8.67 -16.31 -26.17
CA VAL A 410 -8.82 -15.16 -25.25
C VAL A 410 -10.25 -14.59 -25.23
N MET A 411 -11.17 -15.12 -26.03
CA MET A 411 -12.56 -14.62 -26.10
C MET A 411 -13.60 -15.54 -25.40
N LYS A 412 -13.17 -16.36 -24.43
CA LYS A 412 -14.09 -17.19 -23.62
C LYS A 412 -14.03 -16.97 -22.11
N ILE A 413 -13.22 -16.05 -21.61
CA ILE A 413 -13.17 -15.77 -20.16
C ILE A 413 -13.35 -14.27 -19.94
N VAL A 414 -14.58 -13.80 -20.19
CA VAL A 414 -15.11 -12.62 -19.51
C VAL A 414 -15.95 -13.15 -18.35
N SER A 415 -15.27 -13.54 -17.28
CA SER A 415 -15.82 -13.67 -15.93
C SER A 415 -14.71 -14.06 -14.97
N ALA A 416 -14.56 -13.25 -13.92
CA ALA A 416 -13.72 -13.45 -12.74
C ALA A 416 -12.19 -13.27 -12.93
N GLY A 417 -11.68 -12.20 -12.31
CA GLY A 417 -10.42 -12.15 -11.56
C GLY A 417 -9.11 -12.53 -12.25
N MET A 418 -8.17 -11.57 -12.26
CA MET A 418 -6.78 -11.66 -12.75
C MET A 418 -6.60 -11.63 -14.27
N MET A 419 -5.95 -10.55 -14.74
CA MET A 419 -4.85 -10.56 -15.74
C MET A 419 -4.47 -9.12 -16.09
N VAL A 420 -3.65 -8.48 -15.24
CA VAL A 420 -2.77 -7.37 -15.64
C VAL A 420 -1.38 -8.01 -15.73
N GLY A 421 -0.94 -8.37 -16.93
CA GLY A 421 0.28 -9.20 -17.03
C GLY A 421 0.95 -9.30 -18.39
N LEU A 422 0.67 -8.45 -19.38
CA LEU A 422 1.37 -8.58 -20.67
C LEU A 422 1.71 -7.30 -21.43
N LEU A 423 1.77 -6.13 -20.78
CA LEU A 423 2.32 -4.91 -21.40
C LEU A 423 3.27 -4.12 -20.48
N THR A 424 3.80 -4.79 -19.46
CA THR A 424 4.76 -4.26 -18.49
C THR A 424 6.24 -4.42 -18.90
N VAL A 425 6.54 -4.75 -20.15
CA VAL A 425 7.89 -5.20 -20.55
C VAL A 425 8.91 -4.07 -20.78
N VAL A 426 8.50 -2.80 -20.93
CA VAL A 426 9.48 -1.72 -21.20
C VAL A 426 9.67 -0.77 -20.00
N GLY A 427 8.66 -0.56 -19.16
CA GLY A 427 8.76 0.30 -17.96
C GLY A 427 9.10 -0.41 -16.63
N ILE A 428 9.20 -1.75 -16.61
CA ILE A 428 9.51 -2.55 -15.40
C ILE A 428 10.92 -3.19 -15.47
N LYS A 429 11.75 -2.86 -16.46
CA LYS A 429 13.14 -3.37 -16.49
C LYS A 429 14.04 -2.90 -15.34
N PHE A 430 13.55 -2.03 -14.45
CA PHE A 430 14.33 -1.54 -13.30
C PHE A 430 13.68 -1.72 -11.92
N LEU A 431 12.61 -2.52 -11.80
CA LEU A 431 12.12 -2.92 -10.48
C LEU A 431 12.07 -4.45 -10.35
N PRO A 432 12.88 -5.05 -9.46
CA PRO A 432 12.82 -6.48 -9.20
C PRO A 432 11.37 -6.85 -8.77
N PRO A 433 10.76 -7.93 -9.31
CA PRO A 433 9.37 -8.30 -9.02
C PRO A 433 9.15 -8.45 -7.50
N LYS A 434 8.16 -7.80 -6.90
CA LYS A 434 7.93 -7.84 -5.44
C LYS A 434 7.98 -9.29 -4.89
N MET A 435 8.81 -9.53 -3.87
CA MET A 435 8.96 -10.87 -3.28
C MET A 435 7.65 -11.42 -2.73
N ASP A 436 7.38 -12.68 -3.05
CA ASP A 436 6.36 -13.52 -2.43
C ASP A 436 6.92 -14.93 -2.19
N ALA A 437 6.14 -15.79 -1.53
CA ALA A 437 6.57 -17.17 -1.21
C ALA A 437 6.92 -17.99 -2.46
N LYS A 438 6.24 -17.76 -3.58
CA LYS A 438 6.45 -18.52 -4.82
C LYS A 438 7.73 -18.09 -5.53
N LEU A 439 8.03 -16.80 -5.54
CA LEU A 439 9.28 -16.27 -6.07
C LEU A 439 10.45 -16.72 -5.19
N ALA A 440 10.30 -16.67 -3.87
CA ALA A 440 11.30 -17.17 -2.92
C ALA A 440 11.61 -18.66 -3.16
N GLU A 441 10.58 -19.50 -3.29
CA GLU A 441 10.73 -20.92 -3.62
C GLU A 441 11.48 -21.12 -4.95
N THR A 442 11.14 -20.34 -5.98
CA THR A 442 11.80 -20.40 -7.29
C THR A 442 13.29 -20.05 -7.19
N ILE A 443 13.64 -19.01 -6.41
CA ILE A 443 15.02 -18.57 -6.21
C ILE A 443 15.82 -19.63 -5.45
N VAL A 444 15.25 -20.17 -4.36
CA VAL A 444 15.90 -21.22 -3.54
C VAL A 444 16.09 -22.49 -4.38
N HIS A 445 15.10 -22.89 -5.16
CA HIS A 445 15.20 -24.03 -6.06
C HIS A 445 16.26 -23.81 -7.15
N LYS A 446 16.31 -22.62 -7.77
CA LYS A 446 17.36 -22.27 -8.74
C LYS A 446 18.74 -22.33 -8.09
N TRP A 447 18.88 -21.80 -6.87
CA TRP A 447 20.12 -21.87 -6.11
C TRP A 447 20.57 -23.31 -5.85
N GLN A 448 19.69 -24.21 -5.37
CA GLN A 448 20.05 -25.61 -5.13
C GLN A 448 20.52 -26.32 -6.41
N ASN A 449 19.88 -26.04 -7.55
CA ASN A 449 20.30 -26.59 -8.85
C ASN A 449 21.66 -26.05 -9.31
N VAL A 450 21.94 -24.76 -9.08
CA VAL A 450 23.25 -24.17 -9.38
C VAL A 450 24.31 -24.73 -8.45
N LYS A 451 24.03 -24.87 -7.15
CA LYS A 451 24.91 -25.50 -6.15
C LYS A 451 25.31 -26.91 -6.58
N SER A 452 24.35 -27.75 -6.97
CA SER A 452 24.63 -29.12 -7.41
C SER A 452 25.52 -29.17 -8.65
N ARG A 453 25.40 -28.23 -9.59
CA ARG A 453 26.24 -28.20 -10.81
C ARG A 453 27.62 -27.61 -10.57
N ALA A 454 27.74 -26.65 -9.64
CA ALA A 454 29.02 -26.07 -9.25
C ALA A 454 29.90 -27.06 -8.48
N LEU A 455 29.29 -27.93 -7.65
CA LEU A 455 30.00 -28.92 -6.82
C LEU A 455 30.02 -30.32 -7.43
N GLY A 456 29.20 -30.56 -8.46
CA GLY A 456 29.13 -31.80 -9.21
C GLY A 456 30.31 -31.97 -10.19
N PRO A 457 30.27 -33.03 -11.02
CA PRO A 457 31.40 -33.42 -11.87
C PRO A 457 31.79 -32.37 -12.94
N ASP A 458 30.84 -31.52 -13.34
CA ASP A 458 31.05 -30.49 -14.37
C ASP A 458 31.70 -29.21 -13.82
N HIS A 459 31.78 -29.03 -12.51
CA HIS A 459 32.34 -27.86 -11.83
C HIS A 459 31.93 -26.51 -12.45
N SER A 460 30.65 -26.35 -12.78
CA SER A 460 30.15 -25.16 -13.48
C SER A 460 30.07 -23.95 -12.54
N LEU A 461 31.04 -23.04 -12.67
CA LEU A 461 31.10 -21.80 -11.87
C LEU A 461 30.37 -20.62 -12.53
N GLU A 462 30.09 -20.69 -13.83
CA GLU A 462 29.57 -19.58 -14.64
C GLU A 462 28.18 -19.12 -14.19
N GLU A 463 27.42 -20.01 -13.57
CA GLU A 463 26.04 -19.76 -13.14
C GLU A 463 25.94 -19.22 -11.69
N LEU A 464 27.04 -19.24 -10.93
CA LEU A 464 27.07 -18.72 -9.56
C LEU A 464 26.72 -17.21 -9.49
N PRO A 465 27.27 -16.32 -10.34
CA PRO A 465 26.96 -14.89 -10.32
C PRO A 465 25.54 -14.54 -10.78
N GLU A 466 24.82 -15.48 -11.40
CA GLU A 466 23.42 -15.26 -11.78
C GLU A 466 22.47 -15.28 -10.58
N ILE A 467 22.82 -16.03 -9.52
CA ILE A 467 21.95 -16.30 -8.37
C ILE A 467 22.54 -15.83 -7.04
N LEU A 468 23.87 -15.73 -6.93
CA LEU A 468 24.56 -15.26 -5.74
C LEU A 468 25.18 -13.88 -5.96
N GLU A 469 25.30 -13.13 -4.87
CA GLU A 469 26.03 -11.86 -4.82
C GLU A 469 26.79 -11.74 -3.48
N GLY A 470 27.70 -10.77 -3.38
CA GLY A 470 28.35 -10.42 -2.12
C GLY A 470 29.13 -11.57 -1.47
N ARG A 471 28.90 -11.79 -0.17
CA ARG A 471 29.64 -12.77 0.63
C ARG A 471 29.32 -14.21 0.21
N MET A 472 28.05 -14.51 -0.07
CA MET A 472 27.60 -15.82 -0.51
C MET A 472 28.30 -16.24 -1.81
N LEU A 473 28.35 -15.34 -2.82
CA LEU A 473 29.03 -15.64 -4.09
C LEU A 473 30.51 -15.99 -3.86
N LYS A 474 31.21 -15.20 -3.04
CA LYS A 474 32.63 -15.42 -2.76
C LYS A 474 32.87 -16.77 -2.09
N ILE A 475 32.12 -17.07 -1.02
CA ILE A 475 32.27 -18.31 -0.24
C ILE A 475 32.04 -19.55 -1.14
N TRP A 476 30.98 -19.55 -1.94
CA TRP A 476 30.64 -20.70 -2.77
C TRP A 476 31.54 -20.84 -3.99
N THR A 477 32.04 -19.73 -4.55
CA THR A 477 33.06 -19.79 -5.60
C THR A 477 34.36 -20.37 -5.08
N ASP A 478 34.87 -19.86 -3.94
CA ASP A 478 36.12 -20.34 -3.32
C ASP A 478 36.01 -21.84 -2.99
N ARG A 479 34.87 -22.26 -2.42
CA ARG A 479 34.59 -23.67 -2.09
C ARG A 479 34.54 -24.55 -3.33
N ALA A 480 33.81 -24.15 -4.38
CA ALA A 480 33.72 -24.93 -5.61
C ALA A 480 35.08 -25.07 -6.32
N VAL A 481 35.90 -24.01 -6.30
CA VAL A 481 37.28 -24.05 -6.82
C VAL A 481 38.17 -25.00 -6.01
N GLU A 482 38.09 -24.96 -4.68
CA GLU A 482 38.84 -25.87 -3.80
C GLU A 482 38.50 -27.34 -4.09
N ILE A 483 37.22 -27.65 -4.24
CA ILE A 483 36.72 -29.00 -4.54
C ILE A 483 37.23 -29.50 -5.89
N ALA A 484 37.13 -28.65 -6.92
CA ALA A 484 37.63 -28.97 -8.25
C ALA A 484 39.15 -29.21 -8.25
N GLN A 485 39.92 -28.43 -7.48
CA GLN A 485 41.37 -28.61 -7.35
C GLN A 485 41.75 -29.95 -6.69
N HIS A 486 40.93 -30.44 -5.77
CA HIS A 486 41.14 -31.74 -5.11
C HIS A 486 40.56 -32.92 -5.90
N GLY A 487 39.87 -32.65 -7.02
CA GLY A 487 39.22 -33.67 -7.84
C GLY A 487 38.02 -34.34 -7.15
N TRP A 488 37.42 -33.68 -6.17
CA TRP A 488 36.22 -34.15 -5.49
C TRP A 488 34.98 -33.70 -6.26
N CYS A 489 33.90 -34.45 -6.18
CA CYS A 489 32.60 -34.02 -6.67
C CYS A 489 31.49 -34.50 -5.73
N TRP A 490 30.44 -33.69 -5.59
CA TRP A 490 29.25 -34.02 -4.81
C TRP A 490 28.01 -33.86 -5.66
N GLU A 491 27.28 -34.95 -5.83
CA GLU A 491 25.98 -34.96 -6.51
C GLU A 491 24.88 -34.77 -5.47
N TYR A 492 24.27 -33.59 -5.47
CA TYR A 492 23.13 -33.27 -4.62
C TYR A 492 21.84 -33.51 -5.40
N ASN A 493 20.92 -34.29 -4.84
CA ASN A 493 19.58 -34.44 -5.40
C ASN A 493 18.56 -33.74 -4.51
N LEU A 494 18.00 -32.65 -5.00
CA LEU A 494 16.95 -31.90 -4.32
C LEU A 494 15.63 -32.70 -4.34
N LEU A 495 15.10 -33.01 -3.16
CA LEU A 495 13.82 -33.73 -3.00
C LEU A 495 12.66 -32.76 -2.79
N GLY A 496 12.90 -31.68 -2.04
CA GLY A 496 11.86 -30.70 -1.70
C GLY A 496 12.42 -29.39 -1.16
N VAL A 497 11.69 -28.31 -1.43
CA VAL A 497 11.91 -26.99 -0.83
C VAL A 497 10.58 -26.52 -0.27
N THR A 498 10.55 -26.21 1.02
CA THR A 498 9.41 -25.59 1.67
C THR A 498 9.82 -24.22 2.17
N ILE A 499 9.06 -23.17 1.81
CA ILE A 499 9.29 -21.82 2.31
C ILE A 499 8.53 -21.66 3.63
N ASP A 500 9.26 -21.52 4.72
CA ASP A 500 8.72 -21.41 6.08
C ASP A 500 8.26 -19.97 6.37
N SER A 501 9.08 -18.99 5.98
CA SER A 501 8.73 -17.58 6.13
C SER A 501 9.42 -16.71 5.07
N VAL A 502 8.76 -15.62 4.69
CA VAL A 502 9.31 -14.56 3.84
C VAL A 502 9.08 -13.23 4.51
N THR A 503 10.16 -12.58 4.94
CA THR A 503 10.12 -11.24 5.52
C THR A 503 10.78 -10.27 4.56
N VAL A 504 9.98 -9.42 3.91
CA VAL A 504 10.47 -8.43 2.94
C VAL A 504 10.82 -7.13 3.68
N SER A 505 11.94 -6.51 3.34
CA SER A 505 12.31 -5.20 3.86
C SER A 505 11.30 -4.13 3.44
N LEU A 506 11.22 -3.06 4.22
CA LEU A 506 10.31 -1.92 3.96
C LEU A 506 10.57 -1.26 2.60
N ASP A 507 11.80 -1.30 2.10
CA ASP A 507 12.20 -0.80 0.77
C ASP A 507 11.80 -1.75 -0.39
N GLY A 508 11.32 -2.97 -0.10
CA GLY A 508 10.94 -3.97 -1.10
C GLY A 508 12.10 -4.57 -1.90
N CYS A 509 13.33 -4.15 -1.62
CA CYS A 509 14.53 -4.51 -2.37
C CYS A 509 15.32 -5.64 -1.72
N ARG A 510 15.03 -5.97 -0.46
CA ARG A 510 15.64 -7.08 0.29
C ARG A 510 14.58 -8.02 0.85
N ALA A 511 14.95 -9.28 1.02
CA ALA A 511 14.10 -10.26 1.68
C ALA A 511 14.93 -11.20 2.53
N MET A 512 14.37 -11.56 3.68
CA MET A 512 14.80 -12.69 4.49
C MET A 512 13.87 -13.86 4.20
N VAL A 513 14.44 -14.96 3.72
CA VAL A 513 13.71 -16.18 3.38
C VAL A 513 14.20 -17.31 4.27
N GLU A 514 13.29 -17.88 5.06
CA GLU A 514 13.56 -19.12 5.79
C GLU A 514 12.97 -20.28 5.01
N ALA A 515 13.79 -21.28 4.72
CA ALA A 515 13.40 -22.43 3.93
C ALA A 515 13.89 -23.73 4.56
N THR A 516 13.04 -24.74 4.53
CA THR A 516 13.38 -26.12 4.86
C THR A 516 13.66 -26.88 3.56
N ILE A 517 14.87 -27.44 3.48
CA ILE A 517 15.42 -28.11 2.29
C ILE A 517 15.56 -29.58 2.60
N GLU A 518 15.07 -30.41 1.68
CA GLU A 518 15.25 -31.85 1.68
C GLU A 518 16.14 -32.22 0.50
N GLU A 519 17.33 -32.75 0.78
CA GLU A 519 18.26 -33.19 -0.27
C GLU A 519 19.02 -34.47 0.10
N VAL A 520 19.39 -35.23 -0.94
CA VAL A 520 20.24 -36.41 -0.82
C VAL A 520 21.67 -36.01 -1.13
N SER A 521 22.59 -36.32 -0.21
CA SER A 521 24.03 -36.13 -0.37
C SER A 521 24.74 -37.49 -0.41
N PRO A 522 25.88 -37.63 -1.11
CA PRO A 522 26.61 -38.91 -1.20
C PRO A 522 27.04 -39.48 0.16
N GLU A 523 27.16 -38.64 1.20
CA GLU A 523 27.66 -39.03 2.52
C GLU A 523 26.56 -39.20 3.59
N HIS A 524 25.32 -38.78 3.36
CA HIS A 524 24.21 -38.86 4.31
C HIS A 524 22.90 -39.28 3.62
N ASN A 525 22.30 -40.37 4.11
CA ASN A 525 20.92 -40.76 3.75
C ASN A 525 19.98 -39.61 4.15
N ASP A 526 19.28 -39.04 3.17
CA ASP A 526 18.27 -37.97 3.26
C ASP A 526 18.53 -36.92 4.36
N SER A 527 19.13 -35.80 3.97
CA SER A 527 19.31 -34.65 4.87
C SER A 527 18.16 -33.65 4.73
N THR A 528 17.44 -33.43 5.83
CA THR A 528 16.49 -32.32 5.97
C THR A 528 17.09 -31.28 6.90
N TYR A 529 17.21 -30.04 6.44
CA TYR A 529 17.71 -28.93 7.24
C TYR A 529 17.00 -27.62 6.90
N SER A 530 16.90 -26.72 7.89
CA SER A 530 16.37 -25.37 7.69
C SER A 530 17.53 -24.39 7.55
N THR A 531 17.39 -23.43 6.63
CA THR A 531 18.39 -22.39 6.40
C THR A 531 17.71 -21.06 6.13
N ARG A 532 18.42 -19.98 6.42
CA ARG A 532 17.95 -18.61 6.25
C ARG A 532 18.79 -17.91 5.20
N TYR A 533 18.14 -17.36 4.18
CA TYR A 533 18.76 -16.59 3.10
C TYR A 533 18.43 -15.11 3.21
N GLU A 534 19.47 -14.28 3.13
CA GLU A 534 19.31 -12.86 2.83
C GLU A 534 19.43 -12.64 1.33
N MET A 535 18.48 -11.90 0.77
CA MET A 535 18.41 -11.59 -0.65
C MET A 535 18.36 -10.09 -0.88
N SER A 536 19.05 -9.62 -1.94
CA SER A 536 19.00 -8.25 -2.45
C SER A 536 18.92 -8.29 -3.97
N GLY A 537 17.97 -7.54 -4.57
CA GLY A 537 17.75 -7.61 -6.02
C GLY A 537 17.45 -9.03 -6.53
N TRP A 538 16.90 -9.89 -5.66
CA TRP A 538 16.66 -11.33 -5.86
C TRP A 538 17.87 -12.22 -6.11
N LYS A 539 19.06 -11.73 -5.75
CA LYS A 539 20.25 -12.57 -5.58
C LYS A 539 20.49 -12.84 -4.10
N ILE A 540 20.99 -14.03 -3.78
CA ILE A 540 21.31 -14.43 -2.41
C ILE A 540 22.65 -13.81 -2.03
N THR A 541 22.63 -12.94 -1.01
CA THR A 541 23.81 -12.23 -0.53
C THR A 541 24.45 -12.93 0.66
N GLU A 542 23.65 -13.58 1.51
CA GLU A 542 24.09 -14.33 2.70
C GLU A 542 23.19 -15.55 2.96
N GLY A 543 23.75 -16.56 3.63
CA GLY A 543 23.04 -17.78 4.04
C GLY A 543 23.56 -18.25 5.41
N ALA A 544 22.65 -18.57 6.32
CA ALA A 544 22.94 -19.08 7.67
C ALA A 544 22.23 -20.40 7.96
#